data_AF-A0A149QIA9-F1
#
_entry.id   AF-A0A149QIA9-F1
#
_cell.length_a   1.000
_cell.length_b   1.000
_cell.length_c   1.000
_cell.angle_alpha   90.00
_cell.angle_beta   90.00
_cell.angle_gamma   90.00
#
_symmetry.space_group_name_H-M   'P 1'
#
loop_
_entity.id
_entity.type
_entity.pdbx_description
1 polymer ?
#
loop_
_entity_poly.entity_id
_entity_poly.type
_entity_poly.pdbx_seq_one_letter_code
_entity_poly.pdbx_strand_id
1 'polypeptide(L)'
;MVAKNTASSAPTQPETGDQTDAARELTRLVALMARLRDPEHGCPWDREQTHETIAPYAIEEAYEVLDAIQKQDWQAFPDELGDLLLQVVYQARLAEEEGYFDFATVARLITEKMIRRHPHVTFGPEVLGTQADAVAPPSGQTTSAAMPGQWEQLKEKERQKLSAPGQKSSALAGIPPALPALLRASKIASRAARVGFDWPDVQGVVAKVHEEMEEFAVEMQANDRAKMQDELGDVFFSLASLARRLDLDPEACLRQACDKFTRRFQAVETCLAEEGRSMQDEPVAYLDEVWNRVKKRDG
;
A
#
# COMPACT_ATOMS: atom_id res chain seq x y z
N MET A 1 -44.66 -27.62 -8.69
CA MET A 1 -44.21 -26.34 -9.28
C MET A 1 -42.77 -26.16 -8.84
N VAL A 2 -41.86 -26.22 -9.81
CA VAL A 2 -40.44 -26.57 -9.66
C VAL A 2 -39.62 -25.41 -9.11
N ALA A 3 -38.80 -25.70 -8.11
CA ALA A 3 -37.79 -24.79 -7.56
C ALA A 3 -36.71 -24.50 -8.61
N LYS A 4 -36.48 -23.21 -8.91
CA LYS A 4 -35.35 -22.77 -9.72
C LYS A 4 -34.10 -22.76 -8.85
N ASN A 5 -33.28 -23.78 -9.07
CA ASN A 5 -31.92 -23.91 -8.57
C ASN A 5 -31.02 -22.97 -9.39
N THR A 6 -30.69 -21.80 -8.86
CA THR A 6 -29.64 -20.95 -9.42
C THR A 6 -28.31 -21.40 -8.84
N ALA A 7 -27.67 -22.36 -9.52
CA ALA A 7 -26.29 -22.72 -9.25
C ALA A 7 -25.40 -21.51 -9.57
N SER A 8 -24.85 -20.90 -8.53
CA SER A 8 -23.73 -19.98 -8.63
C SER A 8 -22.52 -20.78 -9.10
N SER A 9 -22.13 -20.60 -10.36
CA SER A 9 -20.90 -21.16 -10.90
C SER A 9 -19.72 -20.43 -10.24
N ALA A 10 -19.05 -21.11 -9.33
CA ALA A 10 -17.74 -20.68 -8.84
C ALA A 10 -16.80 -20.48 -10.04
N PRO A 11 -15.93 -19.46 -10.03
CA PRO A 11 -14.95 -19.27 -11.10
C PRO A 11 -14.06 -20.52 -11.16
N THR A 12 -14.05 -21.16 -12.33
CA THR A 12 -13.18 -22.27 -12.66
C THR A 12 -11.74 -21.84 -12.42
N GLN A 13 -11.00 -22.55 -11.55
CA GLN A 13 -9.57 -22.30 -11.41
C GLN A 13 -8.92 -22.43 -12.80
N PRO A 14 -8.06 -21.47 -13.21
CA PRO A 14 -7.31 -21.65 -14.44
C PRO A 14 -6.57 -22.99 -14.32
N GLU A 15 -6.72 -23.84 -15.34
CA GLU A 15 -5.91 -25.06 -15.46
C GLU A 15 -4.45 -24.64 -15.23
N THR A 16 -3.76 -25.35 -14.34
CA THR A 16 -2.40 -25.04 -13.92
C THR A 16 -1.51 -24.90 -15.15
N GLY A 17 -1.33 -23.65 -15.61
CA GLY A 17 -0.37 -23.32 -16.65
C GLY A 17 0.98 -23.85 -16.20
N ASP A 18 1.62 -24.62 -17.07
CA ASP A 18 2.90 -25.27 -16.83
C ASP A 18 3.86 -24.24 -16.21
N GLN A 19 4.51 -24.54 -15.06
CA GLN A 19 5.46 -23.62 -14.41
C GLN A 19 6.56 -23.14 -15.39
N THR A 20 6.79 -23.94 -16.42
CA THR A 20 7.62 -23.67 -17.60
C THR A 20 7.20 -22.43 -18.40
N ASP A 21 5.91 -22.13 -18.50
CA ASP A 21 5.40 -20.98 -19.25
C ASP A 21 5.63 -19.64 -18.52
N ALA A 22 5.41 -19.58 -17.20
CA ALA A 22 5.64 -18.35 -16.43
C ALA A 22 7.13 -17.94 -16.43
N ALA A 23 8.04 -18.91 -16.28
CA ALA A 23 9.47 -18.67 -16.37
C ALA A 23 9.88 -18.15 -17.78
N ARG A 24 9.26 -18.70 -18.84
CA ARG A 24 9.48 -18.23 -20.21
C ARG A 24 9.02 -16.78 -20.39
N GLU A 25 7.82 -16.43 -19.92
CA GLU A 25 7.29 -15.06 -20.10
C GLU A 25 8.08 -14.04 -19.29
N LEU A 26 8.53 -14.37 -18.08
CA LEU A 26 9.45 -13.51 -17.31
C LEU A 26 10.77 -13.30 -18.04
N THR A 27 11.33 -14.36 -18.63
CA THR A 27 12.56 -14.27 -19.42
C THR A 27 12.36 -13.34 -20.62
N ARG A 28 11.21 -13.44 -21.30
CA ARG A 28 10.85 -12.56 -22.42
C ARG A 28 10.71 -11.10 -21.98
N LEU A 29 10.09 -10.84 -20.83
CA LEU A 29 9.92 -9.49 -20.30
C LEU A 29 11.26 -8.83 -19.95
N VAL A 30 12.16 -9.56 -19.28
CA VAL A 30 13.52 -9.07 -18.99
C VAL A 30 14.29 -8.80 -20.29
N ALA A 31 14.21 -9.69 -21.27
CA ALA A 31 14.84 -9.50 -22.58
C ALA A 31 14.24 -8.31 -23.36
N LEU A 32 12.93 -8.10 -23.28
CA LEU A 32 12.25 -6.95 -23.86
C LEU A 32 12.82 -5.65 -23.27
N MET A 33 12.91 -5.55 -21.93
CA MET A 33 13.45 -4.35 -21.29
C MET A 33 14.90 -4.08 -21.68
N ALA A 34 15.74 -5.13 -21.74
CA ALA A 34 17.11 -5.00 -22.23
C ALA A 34 17.16 -4.50 -23.68
N ARG A 35 16.21 -4.93 -24.54
CA ARG A 35 16.11 -4.44 -25.92
C ARG A 35 15.62 -3.00 -26.00
N LEU A 36 14.64 -2.61 -25.19
CA LEU A 36 14.12 -1.24 -25.12
C LEU A 36 15.21 -0.26 -24.67
N ARG A 37 16.10 -0.68 -23.79
CA ARG A 37 17.21 0.14 -23.27
C ARG A 37 18.55 -0.06 -23.99
N ASP A 38 18.55 -0.79 -25.10
CA ASP A 38 19.77 -1.02 -25.89
C ASP A 38 20.43 0.31 -26.34
N PRO A 39 21.74 0.52 -26.12
CA PRO A 39 22.39 1.80 -26.42
C PRO A 39 22.39 2.22 -27.90
N GLU A 40 22.22 1.29 -28.84
CA GLU A 40 22.28 1.56 -30.28
C GLU A 40 20.89 1.51 -30.93
N HIS A 41 20.05 0.59 -30.48
CA HIS A 41 18.78 0.23 -31.11
C HIS A 41 17.57 0.34 -30.18
N GLY A 42 17.77 0.78 -28.94
CA GLY A 42 16.71 0.96 -27.96
C GLY A 42 15.81 2.17 -28.26
N CYS A 43 14.69 2.21 -27.55
CA CYS A 43 13.77 3.33 -27.56
C CYS A 43 14.43 4.56 -26.90
N PRO A 44 14.44 5.74 -27.54
CA PRO A 44 15.05 6.94 -26.97
C PRO A 44 14.49 7.31 -25.60
N TRP A 45 13.16 7.26 -25.45
CA TRP A 45 12.51 7.59 -24.19
C TRP A 45 12.95 6.64 -23.07
N ASP A 46 12.98 5.33 -23.33
CA ASP A 46 13.38 4.36 -22.33
C ASP A 46 14.82 4.59 -21.89
N ARG A 47 15.74 4.79 -22.84
CA ARG A 47 17.16 4.98 -22.53
C ARG A 47 17.45 6.21 -21.66
N GLU A 48 16.65 7.27 -21.79
CA GLU A 48 16.81 8.50 -21.02
C GLU A 48 16.35 8.38 -19.57
N GLN A 49 15.61 7.32 -19.22
CA GLN A 49 15.10 7.14 -17.86
C GLN A 49 16.19 6.75 -16.86
N THR A 50 16.03 7.21 -15.63
CA THR A 50 16.90 6.91 -14.46
C THR A 50 16.10 6.26 -13.34
N HIS A 51 16.78 5.82 -12.29
CA HIS A 51 16.14 5.29 -11.08
C HIS A 51 15.10 6.28 -10.51
N GLU A 52 15.42 7.57 -10.49
CA GLU A 52 14.58 8.65 -9.97
C GLU A 52 13.39 8.97 -10.87
N THR A 53 13.54 8.91 -12.19
CA THR A 53 12.41 9.20 -13.10
C THR A 53 11.41 8.06 -13.12
N ILE A 54 11.85 6.82 -12.91
CA ILE A 54 10.98 5.64 -12.88
C ILE A 54 10.29 5.44 -11.52
N ALA A 55 10.90 5.85 -10.42
CA ALA A 55 10.38 5.59 -9.07
C ALA A 55 8.93 6.05 -8.82
N PRO A 56 8.46 7.20 -9.33
CA PRO A 56 7.06 7.63 -9.17
C PRO A 56 6.05 6.66 -9.79
N TYR A 57 6.36 6.12 -10.98
CA TYR A 57 5.45 5.19 -11.68
C TYR A 57 5.18 3.92 -10.85
N ALA A 58 6.18 3.40 -10.13
CA ALA A 58 5.97 2.27 -9.22
C ALA A 58 4.95 2.54 -8.10
N ILE A 59 4.79 3.81 -7.71
CA ILE A 59 3.78 4.22 -6.73
C ILE A 59 2.43 4.32 -7.43
N GLU A 60 2.37 4.94 -8.61
CA GLU A 60 1.16 5.06 -9.43
C GLU A 60 0.55 3.68 -9.73
N GLU A 61 1.33 2.74 -10.29
CA GLU A 61 0.82 1.40 -10.62
C GLU A 61 0.37 0.63 -9.36
N ALA A 62 0.99 0.86 -8.21
CA ALA A 62 0.55 0.25 -6.96
C ALA A 62 -0.83 0.78 -6.52
N TYR A 63 -1.16 2.03 -6.85
CA TYR A 63 -2.50 2.59 -6.61
C TYR A 63 -3.52 2.13 -7.66
N GLU A 64 -3.13 1.95 -8.92
CA GLU A 64 -4.03 1.38 -9.94
C GLU A 64 -4.38 -0.09 -9.65
N VAL A 65 -3.41 -0.90 -9.20
CA VAL A 65 -3.65 -2.25 -8.68
C VAL A 65 -4.67 -2.22 -7.53
N LEU A 66 -4.54 -1.25 -6.61
CA LEU A 66 -5.46 -1.10 -5.50
C LEU A 66 -6.87 -0.71 -5.98
N ASP A 67 -6.96 0.21 -6.93
CA ASP A 67 -8.22 0.67 -7.52
C ASP A 67 -8.95 -0.47 -8.25
N ALA A 68 -8.25 -1.26 -9.05
CA ALA A 68 -8.78 -2.44 -9.72
C ALA A 68 -9.37 -3.46 -8.71
N ILE A 69 -8.68 -3.71 -7.58
CA ILE A 69 -9.20 -4.57 -6.51
C ILE A 69 -10.47 -3.97 -5.89
N GLN A 70 -10.47 -2.67 -5.60
CA GLN A 70 -11.60 -2.00 -4.95
C GLN A 70 -12.85 -1.97 -5.83
N LYS A 71 -12.68 -1.76 -7.14
CA LYS A 71 -13.75 -1.80 -8.13
C LYS A 71 -14.15 -3.23 -8.54
N GLN A 72 -13.40 -4.23 -8.09
CA GLN A 72 -13.54 -5.63 -8.54
C GLN A 72 -13.40 -5.76 -10.07
N ASP A 73 -12.58 -4.91 -10.68
CA ASP A 73 -12.29 -4.94 -12.11
C ASP A 73 -11.26 -6.02 -12.41
N TRP A 74 -11.72 -7.28 -12.42
CA TRP A 74 -10.87 -8.44 -12.71
C TRP A 74 -10.39 -8.51 -14.16
N GLN A 75 -10.89 -7.63 -15.03
CA GLN A 75 -10.43 -7.52 -16.41
C GLN A 75 -9.19 -6.63 -16.50
N ALA A 76 -9.18 -5.48 -15.82
CA ALA A 76 -8.02 -4.59 -15.73
C ALA A 76 -6.92 -5.12 -14.80
N PHE A 77 -7.30 -5.81 -13.72
CA PHE A 77 -6.37 -6.23 -12.66
C PHE A 77 -5.07 -6.94 -13.12
N PRO A 78 -5.08 -7.86 -14.11
CA PRO A 78 -3.84 -8.47 -14.60
C PRO A 78 -2.92 -7.49 -15.33
N ASP A 79 -3.48 -6.46 -15.97
CA ASP A 79 -2.73 -5.41 -16.69
C ASP A 79 -1.97 -4.55 -15.68
N GLU A 80 -2.66 -4.06 -14.64
CA GLU A 80 -2.07 -3.25 -13.57
C GLU A 80 -0.97 -4.01 -12.79
N LEU A 81 -1.16 -5.33 -12.57
CA LEU A 81 -0.12 -6.17 -11.99
C LEU A 81 1.10 -6.32 -12.92
N GLY A 82 0.85 -6.34 -14.23
CA GLY A 82 1.87 -6.34 -15.27
C GLY A 82 2.68 -5.04 -15.26
N ASP A 83 2.01 -3.90 -15.17
CA ASP A 83 2.65 -2.58 -15.13
C ASP A 83 3.48 -2.41 -13.85
N LEU A 84 2.96 -2.85 -12.69
CA LEU A 84 3.75 -2.87 -11.47
C LEU A 84 4.98 -3.81 -11.56
N LEU A 85 4.84 -4.98 -12.21
CA LEU A 85 5.96 -5.88 -12.47
C LEU A 85 6.99 -5.25 -13.43
N LEU A 86 6.53 -4.53 -14.46
CA LEU A 86 7.38 -3.80 -15.39
C LEU A 86 8.29 -2.83 -14.65
N GLN A 87 7.77 -2.10 -13.64
CA GLN A 87 8.59 -1.18 -12.84
C GLN A 87 9.74 -1.88 -12.11
N VAL A 88 9.51 -3.10 -11.59
CA VAL A 88 10.57 -3.90 -10.95
C VAL A 88 11.63 -4.34 -11.96
N VAL A 89 11.20 -4.79 -13.15
CA VAL A 89 12.11 -5.20 -14.23
C VAL A 89 12.93 -4.00 -14.73
N TYR A 90 12.30 -2.83 -14.85
CA TYR A 90 12.95 -1.59 -15.27
C TYR A 90 14.06 -1.17 -14.31
N GLN A 91 13.74 -1.10 -13.01
CA GLN A 91 14.70 -0.73 -11.95
C GLN A 91 15.85 -1.74 -11.85
N ALA A 92 15.56 -3.04 -12.03
CA ALA A 92 16.59 -4.07 -12.09
C ALA A 92 17.49 -3.92 -13.32
N ARG A 93 16.94 -3.51 -14.47
CA ARG A 93 17.73 -3.28 -15.69
C ARG A 93 18.68 -2.09 -15.55
N LEU A 94 18.21 -0.99 -14.97
CA LEU A 94 19.04 0.16 -14.63
C LEU A 94 20.20 -0.23 -13.68
N ALA A 95 19.89 -0.97 -12.62
CA ALA A 95 20.89 -1.45 -11.67
C ALA A 95 21.92 -2.40 -12.32
N GLU A 96 21.51 -3.18 -13.31
CA GLU A 96 22.39 -4.07 -14.07
C GLU A 96 23.34 -3.27 -14.98
N GLU A 97 22.82 -2.25 -15.66
CA GLU A 97 23.62 -1.32 -16.50
C GLU A 97 24.69 -0.58 -15.68
N GLU A 98 24.39 -0.28 -14.42
CA GLU A 98 25.32 0.34 -13.46
C GLU A 98 26.24 -0.67 -12.74
N GLY A 99 26.04 -1.98 -12.96
CA GLY A 99 26.86 -3.05 -12.38
C GLY A 99 26.58 -3.34 -10.91
N TYR A 100 25.43 -2.96 -10.37
CA TYR A 100 25.05 -3.24 -8.97
C TYR A 100 24.47 -4.64 -8.78
N PHE A 101 23.40 -4.98 -9.52
CA PHE A 101 22.72 -6.27 -9.46
C PHE A 101 21.76 -6.45 -10.65
N ASP A 102 21.30 -7.68 -10.86
CA ASP A 102 20.35 -8.06 -11.90
C ASP A 102 18.97 -8.46 -11.33
N PHE A 103 18.00 -8.69 -12.21
CA PHE A 103 16.66 -9.15 -11.84
C PHE A 103 16.69 -10.50 -11.08
N ALA A 104 17.58 -11.42 -11.46
CA ALA A 104 17.73 -12.71 -10.79
C ALA A 104 18.14 -12.53 -9.32
N THR A 105 18.98 -11.55 -9.01
CA THR A 105 19.34 -11.20 -7.64
C THR A 105 18.15 -10.66 -6.86
N VAL A 106 17.31 -9.81 -7.46
CA VAL A 106 16.06 -9.32 -6.81
C VAL A 106 15.15 -10.50 -6.46
N ALA A 107 14.87 -11.39 -7.41
CA ALA A 107 14.03 -12.57 -7.24
C ALA A 107 14.59 -13.52 -6.17
N ARG A 108 15.89 -13.80 -6.20
CA ARG A 108 16.56 -14.65 -5.20
C ARG A 108 16.44 -14.06 -3.79
N LEU A 109 16.73 -12.76 -3.64
CA LEU A 109 16.71 -12.09 -2.34
C LEU A 109 15.31 -12.06 -1.71
N ILE A 110 14.25 -11.88 -2.50
CA ILE A 110 12.89 -11.98 -1.97
C ILE A 110 12.54 -13.42 -1.62
N THR A 111 12.85 -14.40 -2.47
CA THR A 111 12.58 -15.83 -2.21
C THR A 111 13.24 -16.31 -0.91
N GLU A 112 14.55 -16.11 -0.76
CA GLU A 112 15.28 -16.50 0.46
C GLU A 112 14.71 -15.81 1.71
N LYS A 113 14.39 -14.51 1.61
CA LYS A 113 13.76 -13.75 2.70
C LYS A 113 12.38 -14.29 3.06
N MET A 114 11.57 -14.69 2.08
CA MET A 114 10.26 -15.28 2.33
C MET A 114 10.38 -16.66 2.98
N ILE A 115 11.33 -17.50 2.55
CA ILE A 115 11.62 -18.80 3.19
C ILE A 115 11.99 -18.59 4.66
N ARG A 116 12.95 -17.70 4.95
CA ARG A 116 13.37 -17.40 6.33
C ARG A 116 12.25 -16.86 7.21
N ARG A 117 11.29 -16.13 6.63
CA ARG A 117 10.16 -15.54 7.37
C ARG A 117 8.98 -16.49 7.58
N HIS A 118 9.00 -17.66 6.94
CA HIS A 118 7.99 -18.71 7.09
C HIS A 118 8.60 -20.03 7.61
N PRO A 119 9.21 -20.04 8.81
CA PRO A 119 9.81 -21.26 9.35
C PRO A 119 8.80 -22.38 9.67
N HIS A 120 7.50 -22.07 9.61
CA HIS A 120 6.39 -23.00 9.82
C HIS A 120 5.91 -23.66 8.51
N VAL A 121 6.40 -23.23 7.34
CA VAL A 121 6.07 -23.82 6.04
C VAL A 121 7.16 -24.81 5.65
N THR A 122 6.76 -26.02 5.27
CA THR A 122 7.67 -26.97 4.62
C THR A 122 7.77 -26.63 3.13
N PHE A 123 8.98 -26.38 2.63
CA PHE A 123 9.24 -26.07 1.22
C PHE A 123 9.81 -27.30 0.49
N GLY A 124 9.35 -27.55 -0.73
CA GLY A 124 9.86 -28.61 -1.59
C GLY A 124 11.10 -28.19 -2.40
N PRO A 125 11.71 -29.13 -3.14
CA PRO A 125 12.91 -28.89 -3.96
C PRO A 125 12.69 -27.82 -5.04
N GLU A 126 11.46 -27.62 -5.50
CA GLU A 126 11.08 -26.58 -6.46
C GLU A 126 11.28 -25.14 -5.94
N VAL A 127 11.25 -24.95 -4.61
CA VAL A 127 11.50 -23.65 -3.96
C VAL A 127 12.91 -23.57 -3.39
N LEU A 128 13.43 -24.68 -2.83
CA LEU A 128 14.75 -24.74 -2.20
C LEU A 128 15.91 -24.85 -3.21
N GLY A 129 15.62 -25.26 -4.45
CA GLY A 129 16.62 -25.48 -5.49
C GLY A 129 17.67 -26.51 -5.08
N THR A 130 18.94 -26.25 -5.40
CA THR A 130 20.06 -27.17 -5.09
C THR A 130 20.53 -27.12 -3.64
N GLN A 131 20.01 -26.20 -2.81
CA GLN A 131 20.31 -26.12 -1.38
C GLN A 131 19.29 -26.93 -0.55
N ALA A 132 19.16 -28.21 -0.88
CA ALA A 132 18.17 -29.09 -0.27
C ALA A 132 18.69 -29.71 1.04
N ASP A 133 18.68 -28.92 2.12
CA ASP A 133 18.40 -29.49 3.44
C ASP A 133 16.98 -29.10 3.79
N ALA A 134 16.08 -30.08 3.81
CA ALA A 134 14.70 -29.88 4.21
C ALA A 134 14.67 -29.39 5.67
N VAL A 135 14.48 -28.09 5.88
CA VAL A 135 14.23 -27.56 7.21
C VAL A 135 12.79 -27.95 7.57
N ALA A 136 12.65 -29.10 8.23
CA ALA A 136 11.37 -29.50 8.80
C ALA A 136 10.90 -28.39 9.77
N PRO A 137 9.64 -27.94 9.68
CA PRO A 137 9.14 -26.93 10.59
C PRO A 137 9.25 -27.47 12.03
N PRO A 138 9.64 -26.64 13.01
CA PRO A 138 9.55 -27.05 14.40
C PRO A 138 8.11 -27.47 14.69
N SER A 139 7.96 -28.57 15.41
CA SER A 139 6.69 -29.21 15.76
C SER A 139 5.82 -28.29 16.63
N GLY A 140 5.14 -27.34 16.00
CA GLY A 140 4.22 -26.42 16.64
C GLY A 140 3.23 -25.86 15.62
N GLN A 141 1.94 -26.13 15.83
CA GLN A 141 0.88 -25.50 15.03
C GLN A 141 0.92 -23.98 15.27
N THR A 142 1.34 -23.22 14.26
CA THR A 142 1.17 -21.77 14.27
C THR A 142 -0.24 -21.46 13.80
N THR A 143 -1.06 -20.85 14.66
CA THR A 143 -2.43 -20.44 14.32
C THR A 143 -2.40 -19.15 13.49
N SER A 144 -3.42 -18.91 12.63
CA SER A 144 -3.44 -17.69 11.80
C SER A 144 -3.39 -16.39 12.62
N ALA A 145 -3.89 -16.41 13.86
CA ALA A 145 -3.84 -15.29 14.79
C ALA A 145 -2.41 -14.96 15.29
N ALA A 146 -1.49 -15.93 15.31
CA ALA A 146 -0.10 -15.74 15.76
C ALA A 146 0.85 -15.29 14.64
N MET A 147 0.42 -15.41 13.37
CA MET A 147 1.24 -15.15 12.17
C MET A 147 1.71 -13.69 12.03
N PRO A 148 0.85 -12.65 12.21
CA PRO A 148 1.29 -11.25 12.07
C PRO A 148 2.39 -10.87 13.08
N GLY A 149 2.30 -11.40 14.32
CA GLY A 149 3.26 -11.14 15.37
C GLY A 149 4.64 -11.77 15.09
N GLN A 150 4.68 -13.01 14.60
CA GLN A 150 5.93 -13.69 14.24
C GLN A 150 6.62 -13.03 13.04
N TRP A 151 5.85 -12.63 12.03
CA TRP A 151 6.33 -11.92 10.84
C TRP A 151 7.07 -10.62 11.19
N GLU A 152 6.46 -9.82 12.06
CA GLU A 152 7.02 -8.55 12.51
C GLU A 152 8.26 -8.73 13.40
N GLN A 153 8.31 -9.79 14.23
CA GLN A 153 9.49 -10.14 15.02
C GLN A 153 10.68 -10.55 14.13
N LEU A 154 10.44 -11.33 13.07
CA LEU A 154 11.50 -11.74 12.14
C LEU A 154 12.05 -10.54 11.36
N LYS A 155 11.17 -9.62 10.91
CA LYS A 155 11.60 -8.33 10.32
C LYS A 155 12.50 -7.54 11.28
N GLU A 156 12.23 -7.59 12.58
CA GLU A 156 13.01 -6.85 13.58
C GLU A 156 14.40 -7.43 13.79
N LYS A 157 14.48 -8.75 13.95
CA LYS A 157 15.77 -9.45 14.05
C LYS A 157 16.66 -9.20 12.83
N GLU A 158 16.08 -9.08 11.63
CA GLU A 158 16.81 -8.72 10.42
C GLU A 158 17.33 -7.28 10.44
N ARG A 159 16.52 -6.30 10.87
CA ARG A 159 16.97 -4.89 11.03
C ARG A 159 18.12 -4.74 12.02
N GLN A 160 18.05 -5.44 13.14
CA GLN A 160 19.10 -5.40 14.16
C GLN A 160 20.43 -5.95 13.63
N LYS A 161 20.40 -6.96 12.74
CA LYS A 161 21.59 -7.52 12.08
C LYS A 161 22.19 -6.60 11.02
N LEU A 162 21.37 -5.77 10.37
CA LEU A 162 21.81 -4.80 9.35
C LEU A 162 22.36 -3.50 9.97
N SER A 163 22.17 -3.30 11.27
CA SER A 163 22.72 -2.15 11.99
C SER A 163 24.20 -2.40 12.31
N ALA A 164 25.06 -1.41 12.08
CA ALA A 164 26.50 -1.53 12.34
C ALA A 164 26.76 -1.93 13.81
N PRO A 165 27.76 -2.80 14.10
CA PRO A 165 28.08 -3.21 15.46
C PRO A 165 28.32 -1.99 16.37
N GLY A 166 27.46 -1.78 17.35
CA GLY A 166 27.57 -0.68 18.32
C GLY A 166 26.63 0.51 18.11
N GLN A 167 25.89 0.58 16.99
CA GLN A 167 24.78 1.54 16.86
C GLN A 167 23.48 0.92 17.37
N LYS A 168 22.88 1.51 18.41
CA LYS A 168 21.50 1.20 18.79
C LYS A 168 20.60 1.70 17.66
N SER A 169 19.99 0.79 16.90
CA SER A 169 18.96 1.15 15.93
C SER A 169 17.83 1.87 16.66
N SER A 170 17.49 3.09 16.23
CA SER A 170 16.29 3.79 16.73
C SER A 170 15.07 2.89 16.57
N ALA A 171 14.13 2.93 17.52
CA ALA A 171 12.87 2.17 17.44
C ALA A 171 12.08 2.49 16.15
N LEU A 172 12.31 3.67 15.56
CA LEU A 172 11.68 4.15 14.34
C LEU A 172 12.50 3.87 13.07
N ALA A 173 13.66 3.22 13.16
CA ALA A 173 14.52 2.95 12.01
C ALA A 173 13.82 2.07 10.96
N GLY A 174 14.02 2.40 9.68
CA GLY A 174 13.49 1.63 8.54
C GLY A 174 12.04 1.95 8.16
N ILE A 175 11.44 3.03 8.67
CA ILE A 175 10.21 3.60 8.12
C ILE A 175 10.61 4.50 6.94
N PRO A 176 10.21 4.18 5.69
CA PRO A 176 10.55 5.01 4.55
C PRO A 176 9.93 6.40 4.67
N PRO A 177 10.70 7.49 4.45
CA PRO A 177 10.17 8.85 4.52
C PRO A 177 9.18 9.15 3.39
N ALA A 178 9.30 8.47 2.25
CA ALA A 178 8.45 8.64 1.08
C ALA A 178 7.06 7.98 1.19
N LEU A 179 6.73 7.33 2.31
CA LEU A 179 5.39 6.80 2.51
C LEU A 179 4.35 7.94 2.59
N PRO A 180 3.11 7.70 2.14
CA PRO A 180 1.99 8.59 2.42
C PRO A 180 1.91 8.95 3.90
N ALA A 181 1.61 10.21 4.18
CA ALA A 181 1.82 10.79 5.51
C ALA A 181 1.03 10.07 6.61
N LEU A 182 -0.23 9.69 6.38
CA LEU A 182 -1.05 8.99 7.37
C LEU A 182 -0.57 7.56 7.58
N LEU A 183 -0.20 6.85 6.51
CA LEU A 183 0.40 5.53 6.62
C LEU A 183 1.74 5.57 7.37
N ARG A 184 2.56 6.60 7.11
CA ARG A 184 3.82 6.84 7.81
C ARG A 184 3.57 7.08 9.30
N ALA A 185 2.63 7.96 9.64
CA ALA A 185 2.24 8.24 11.03
C ALA A 185 1.77 6.98 11.76
N SER A 186 0.89 6.17 11.14
CA SER A 186 0.45 4.88 11.69
C SER A 186 1.60 3.91 11.94
N LYS A 187 2.57 3.83 11.02
CA LYS A 187 3.79 3.00 11.22
C LYS A 187 4.67 3.53 12.34
N ILE A 188 4.85 4.85 12.46
CA ILE A 188 5.61 5.47 13.56
C ILE A 188 4.94 5.14 14.90
N ALA A 189 3.63 5.35 15.01
CA ALA A 189 2.86 5.03 16.21
C ALA A 189 2.92 3.54 16.55
N SER A 190 2.81 2.65 15.56
CA SER A 190 2.97 1.19 15.75
C SER A 190 4.35 0.83 16.29
N ARG A 191 5.41 1.54 15.87
CA ARG A 191 6.78 1.30 16.34
C ARG A 191 7.00 1.81 17.74
N ALA A 192 6.50 3.00 18.05
CA ALA A 192 6.55 3.56 19.39
C ALA A 192 5.80 2.65 20.40
N ALA A 193 4.62 2.15 20.01
CA ALA A 193 3.83 1.26 20.85
C ALA A 193 4.58 -0.04 21.25
N ARG A 194 5.42 -0.58 20.37
CA ARG A 194 6.21 -1.80 20.64
C ARG A 194 7.20 -1.64 21.77
N VAL A 195 7.71 -0.43 22.01
CA VAL A 195 8.62 -0.15 23.13
C VAL A 195 7.88 0.32 24.38
N GLY A 196 6.55 0.19 24.39
CA GLY A 196 5.69 0.60 25.50
C GLY A 196 5.30 2.08 25.46
N PHE A 197 5.63 2.80 24.39
CA PHE A 197 5.22 4.18 24.18
C PHE A 197 3.90 4.20 23.40
N ASP A 198 2.80 3.85 24.08
CA ASP A 198 1.43 3.85 23.55
C ASP A 198 0.45 4.35 24.61
N TRP A 199 -0.73 4.79 24.17
CA TRP A 199 -1.84 5.11 25.07
C TRP A 199 -2.46 3.83 25.65
N PRO A 200 -2.89 3.85 26.92
CA PRO A 200 -3.36 2.65 27.63
C PRO A 200 -4.60 2.02 26.98
N ASP A 201 -5.50 2.83 26.43
CA ASP A 201 -6.72 2.41 25.76
C ASP A 201 -7.10 3.37 24.63
N VAL A 202 -8.20 3.04 23.92
CA VAL A 202 -8.74 3.87 22.84
C VAL A 202 -9.14 5.26 23.34
N GLN A 203 -9.65 5.37 24.57
CA GLN A 203 -10.12 6.65 25.11
C GLN A 203 -8.99 7.61 25.40
N GLY A 204 -7.82 7.10 25.80
CA GLY A 204 -6.60 7.90 25.90
C GLY A 204 -6.20 8.54 24.56
N VAL A 205 -6.34 7.81 23.45
CA VAL A 205 -6.05 8.36 22.11
C VAL A 205 -7.11 9.38 21.69
N VAL A 206 -8.40 9.09 21.95
CA VAL A 206 -9.50 10.02 21.67
C VAL A 206 -9.33 11.32 22.46
N ALA A 207 -8.98 11.25 23.74
CA ALA A 207 -8.68 12.42 24.56
C ALA A 207 -7.53 13.24 23.97
N LYS A 208 -6.46 12.59 23.49
CA LYS A 208 -5.34 13.29 22.84
C LYS A 208 -5.76 13.97 21.54
N VAL A 209 -6.62 13.34 20.72
CA VAL A 209 -7.19 14.01 19.53
C VAL A 209 -7.95 15.28 19.91
N HIS A 210 -8.71 15.27 21.01
CA HIS A 210 -9.39 16.46 21.49
C HIS A 210 -8.43 17.53 21.99
N GLU A 211 -7.39 17.13 22.73
CA GLU A 211 -6.31 18.01 23.20
C GLU A 211 -5.61 18.72 22.03
N GLU A 212 -5.15 18.01 20.99
CA GLU A 212 -4.47 18.66 19.85
C GLU A 212 -5.41 19.63 19.09
N MET A 213 -6.70 19.32 19.05
CA MET A 213 -7.69 20.22 18.44
C MET A 213 -7.91 21.49 19.28
N GLU A 214 -7.79 21.41 20.61
CA GLU A 214 -7.84 22.55 21.50
C GLU A 214 -6.57 23.41 21.37
N GLU A 215 -5.39 22.79 21.31
CA GLU A 215 -4.11 23.48 21.08
C GLU A 215 -4.11 24.20 19.72
N PHE A 216 -4.55 23.53 18.64
CA PHE A 216 -4.75 24.15 17.33
C PHE A 216 -5.71 25.36 17.39
N ALA A 217 -6.81 25.26 18.15
CA ALA A 217 -7.77 26.36 18.28
C ALA A 217 -7.19 27.58 19.01
N VAL A 218 -6.32 27.38 20.00
CA VAL A 218 -5.59 28.46 20.68
C VAL A 218 -4.68 29.18 19.70
N GLU A 219 -3.88 28.44 18.94
CA GLU A 219 -2.93 29.03 17.99
C GLU A 219 -3.62 29.70 16.79
N MET A 220 -4.80 29.20 16.40
CA MET A 220 -5.68 29.86 15.42
C MET A 220 -6.17 31.22 15.92
N GLN A 221 -6.52 31.36 17.21
CA GLN A 221 -6.90 32.66 17.79
C GLN A 221 -5.70 33.62 17.88
N ALA A 222 -4.49 33.09 18.13
CA ALA A 222 -3.26 33.86 18.11
C ALA A 222 -2.79 34.24 16.69
N ASN A 223 -3.34 33.60 15.66
CA ASN A 223 -2.98 33.76 14.25
C ASN A 223 -1.49 33.47 13.97
N ASP A 224 -0.89 32.55 14.75
CA ASP A 224 0.48 32.08 14.53
C ASP A 224 0.47 30.94 13.52
N ARG A 225 0.78 31.28 12.26
CA ARG A 225 0.77 30.33 11.14
C ARG A 225 1.71 29.15 11.33
N ALA A 226 2.88 29.37 11.93
CA ALA A 226 3.88 28.32 12.07
C ALA A 226 3.41 27.28 13.10
N LYS A 227 2.91 27.75 14.24
CA LYS A 227 2.34 26.86 15.25
C LYS A 227 1.04 26.20 14.82
N MET A 228 0.15 26.92 14.13
CA MET A 228 -1.05 26.31 13.55
C MET A 228 -0.71 25.11 12.66
N GLN A 229 0.37 25.19 11.89
CA GLN A 229 0.81 24.08 11.04
C GLN A 229 1.33 22.89 11.88
N ASP A 230 2.03 23.17 12.98
CA ASP A 230 2.55 22.16 13.90
C ASP A 230 1.40 21.41 14.59
N GLU A 231 0.50 22.16 15.24
CA GLU A 231 -0.65 21.59 15.96
C GLU A 231 -1.60 20.81 15.04
N LEU A 232 -1.84 21.31 13.82
CA LEU A 232 -2.64 20.58 12.84
C LEU A 232 -1.95 19.28 12.38
N GLY A 233 -0.61 19.27 12.35
CA GLY A 233 0.18 18.06 12.14
C GLY A 233 -0.05 17.02 13.24
N ASP A 234 -0.07 17.47 14.49
CA ASP A 234 -0.29 16.60 15.65
C ASP A 234 -1.73 16.06 15.70
N VAL A 235 -2.72 16.85 15.28
CA VAL A 235 -4.09 16.36 15.04
C VAL A 235 -4.09 15.19 14.04
N PHE A 236 -3.43 15.33 12.89
CA PHE A 236 -3.35 14.25 11.90
C PHE A 236 -2.61 13.01 12.43
N PHE A 237 -1.53 13.21 13.20
CA PHE A 237 -0.78 12.11 13.81
C PHE A 237 -1.63 11.36 14.84
N SER A 238 -2.38 12.08 15.68
CA SER A 238 -3.29 11.53 16.68
C SER A 238 -4.46 10.78 16.03
N LEU A 239 -5.02 11.28 14.93
CA LEU A 239 -6.04 10.58 14.15
C LEU A 239 -5.50 9.28 13.52
N ALA A 240 -4.29 9.30 12.94
CA ALA A 240 -3.64 8.10 12.42
C ALA A 240 -3.37 7.06 13.52
N SER A 241 -3.01 7.53 14.71
CA SER A 241 -2.81 6.69 15.90
C SER A 241 -4.13 6.07 16.40
N LEU A 242 -5.22 6.84 16.37
CA LEU A 242 -6.56 6.36 16.71
C LEU A 242 -7.03 5.28 15.74
N ALA A 243 -6.90 5.53 14.43
CA ALA A 243 -7.22 4.54 13.40
C ALA A 243 -6.45 3.23 13.63
N ARG A 244 -5.14 3.31 13.86
CA ARG A 244 -4.30 2.15 14.19
C ARG A 244 -4.83 1.39 15.41
N ARG A 245 -5.24 2.08 16.48
CA ARG A 245 -5.73 1.44 17.72
C ARG A 245 -7.08 0.73 17.52
N LEU A 246 -7.84 1.16 16.51
CA LEU A 246 -9.09 0.55 16.07
C LEU A 246 -8.88 -0.50 14.97
N ASP A 247 -7.63 -0.88 14.67
CA ASP A 247 -7.27 -1.79 13.58
C ASP A 247 -7.75 -1.31 12.19
N LEU A 248 -7.81 0.01 12.00
CA LEU A 248 -8.13 0.66 10.74
C LEU A 248 -6.87 1.20 10.05
N ASP A 249 -6.86 1.17 8.72
CA ASP A 249 -5.84 1.85 7.91
C ASP A 249 -6.26 3.33 7.71
N PRO A 250 -5.55 4.31 8.30
CA PRO A 250 -5.94 5.71 8.19
C PRO A 250 -5.86 6.26 6.76
N GLU A 251 -4.93 5.75 5.94
CA GLU A 251 -4.82 6.15 4.54
C GLU A 251 -6.04 5.65 3.75
N ALA A 252 -6.47 4.41 4.00
CA ALA A 252 -7.68 3.87 3.41
C ALA A 252 -8.95 4.59 3.89
N CYS A 253 -9.04 4.94 5.17
CA CYS A 253 -10.16 5.71 5.72
C CYS A 253 -10.32 7.07 5.02
N LEU A 254 -9.22 7.80 4.82
CA LEU A 254 -9.25 9.09 4.13
C LEU A 254 -9.62 8.91 2.66
N ARG A 255 -9.04 7.93 1.97
CA ARG A 255 -9.36 7.63 0.57
C ARG A 255 -10.86 7.36 0.37
N GLN A 256 -11.44 6.48 1.19
CA GLN A 256 -12.88 6.19 1.15
C GLN A 256 -13.75 7.43 1.43
N ALA A 257 -13.29 8.34 2.29
CA ALA A 257 -13.98 9.59 2.53
C ALA A 257 -13.93 10.52 1.30
N CYS A 258 -12.78 10.61 0.62
CA CYS A 258 -12.61 11.32 -0.64
C CYS A 258 -13.47 10.74 -1.77
N ASP A 259 -13.50 9.41 -1.92
CA ASP A 259 -14.31 8.73 -2.93
C ASP A 259 -15.81 8.99 -2.69
N LYS A 260 -16.25 8.87 -1.44
CA LYS A 260 -17.63 9.20 -1.05
C LYS A 260 -17.97 10.66 -1.32
N PHE A 261 -17.07 11.59 -1.04
CA PHE A 261 -17.27 13.00 -1.36
C PHE A 261 -17.39 13.21 -2.87
N THR A 262 -16.49 12.62 -3.65
CA THR A 262 -16.45 12.71 -5.12
C THR A 262 -17.74 12.18 -5.75
N ARG A 263 -18.18 10.96 -5.38
CA ARG A 263 -19.45 10.39 -5.87
C ARG A 263 -20.64 11.31 -5.56
N ARG A 264 -20.69 11.86 -4.34
CA ARG A 264 -21.77 12.76 -3.92
C ARG A 264 -21.73 14.09 -4.67
N PHE A 265 -20.54 14.63 -4.90
CA PHE A 265 -20.36 15.87 -5.64
C PHE A 265 -20.81 15.71 -7.11
N GLN A 266 -20.38 14.64 -7.78
CA GLN A 266 -20.82 14.31 -9.15
C GLN A 266 -22.33 14.08 -9.25
N ALA A 267 -22.95 13.49 -8.23
CA ALA A 267 -24.39 13.35 -8.18
C ALA A 267 -25.11 14.70 -8.01
N VAL A 268 -24.53 15.66 -7.27
CA VAL A 268 -25.03 17.03 -7.21
C VAL A 268 -24.91 17.70 -8.59
N GLU A 269 -23.78 17.57 -9.28
CA GLU A 269 -23.60 18.09 -10.65
C GLU A 269 -24.67 17.55 -11.59
N THR A 270 -24.92 16.24 -11.53
CA THR A 270 -25.93 15.58 -12.36
C THR A 270 -27.34 16.11 -12.06
N CYS A 271 -27.71 16.23 -10.78
CA CYS A 271 -29.01 16.79 -10.38
C CYS A 271 -29.20 18.23 -10.87
N LEU A 272 -28.18 19.08 -10.77
CA LEU A 272 -28.27 20.47 -11.24
C LEU A 272 -28.37 20.53 -12.77
N ALA A 273 -27.60 19.70 -13.48
CA ALA A 273 -27.66 19.61 -14.94
C ALA A 273 -29.05 19.17 -15.43
N GLU A 274 -29.69 18.20 -14.76
CA GLU A 274 -31.07 17.77 -15.04
C GLU A 274 -32.10 18.90 -14.82
N GLU A 275 -31.85 19.78 -13.85
CA GLU A 275 -32.66 20.98 -13.58
C GLU A 275 -32.31 22.17 -14.51
N GLY A 276 -31.34 22.00 -15.43
CA GLY A 276 -30.86 23.06 -16.33
C GLY A 276 -30.10 24.18 -15.61
N ARG A 277 -29.53 23.88 -14.43
CA ARG A 277 -28.83 24.82 -13.54
C ARG A 277 -27.33 24.53 -13.51
N SER A 278 -26.56 25.55 -13.16
CA SER A 278 -25.10 25.47 -12.96
C SER A 278 -24.77 25.72 -11.50
N MET A 279 -23.80 24.98 -10.93
CA MET A 279 -23.37 25.19 -9.54
C MET A 279 -22.90 26.63 -9.27
N GLN A 280 -22.25 27.26 -10.24
CA GLN A 280 -21.64 28.59 -10.07
C GLN A 280 -22.68 29.70 -9.90
N ASP A 281 -23.89 29.47 -10.40
CA ASP A 281 -24.98 30.43 -10.40
C ASP A 281 -25.92 30.26 -9.19
N GLU A 282 -25.68 29.24 -8.36
CA GLU A 282 -26.53 28.88 -7.24
C GLU A 282 -25.93 29.29 -5.89
N PRO A 283 -26.76 29.77 -4.94
CA PRO A 283 -26.30 30.09 -3.61
C PRO A 283 -25.90 28.82 -2.84
N VAL A 284 -24.88 28.94 -1.97
CA VAL A 284 -24.37 27.83 -1.13
C VAL A 284 -25.49 27.13 -0.37
N ALA A 285 -26.47 27.87 0.15
CA ALA A 285 -27.61 27.29 0.87
C ALA A 285 -28.43 26.32 0.00
N TYR A 286 -28.61 26.62 -1.28
CA TYR A 286 -29.32 25.73 -2.21
C TYR A 286 -28.43 24.54 -2.60
N LEU A 287 -27.13 24.74 -2.83
CA LEU A 287 -26.18 23.65 -3.04
C LEU A 287 -26.15 22.67 -1.86
N ASP A 288 -26.21 23.18 -0.63
CA ASP A 288 -26.32 22.38 0.60
C ASP A 288 -27.64 21.60 0.66
N GLU A 289 -28.76 22.17 0.21
CA GLU A 289 -30.02 21.44 0.09
C GLU A 289 -29.90 20.28 -0.92
N VAL A 290 -29.33 20.53 -2.10
CA VAL A 290 -29.11 19.48 -3.12
C VAL A 290 -28.17 18.40 -2.59
N TRP A 291 -27.07 18.79 -1.96
CA TRP A 291 -26.13 17.89 -1.31
C TRP A 291 -26.81 17.00 -0.25
N ASN A 292 -27.66 17.58 0.59
CA ASN A 292 -28.42 16.84 1.59
C ASN A 292 -29.44 15.88 0.96
N ARG A 293 -30.04 16.23 -0.19
CA ARG A 293 -30.89 15.30 -0.97
C ARG A 293 -30.06 14.11 -1.47
N VAL A 294 -28.87 14.37 -2.03
CA VAL A 294 -27.96 13.33 -2.52
C VAL A 294 -27.50 12.41 -1.38
N LYS A 295 -27.07 12.97 -0.25
CA LYS A 295 -26.69 12.21 0.95
C LYS A 295 -27.77 11.22 1.40
N LYS A 296 -29.03 11.66 1.41
CA LYS A 296 -30.17 10.80 1.81
C LYS A 296 -30.41 9.64 0.84
N ARG A 297 -30.02 9.76 -0.43
CA ARG A 297 -30.17 8.70 -1.45
C ARG A 297 -29.01 7.71 -1.42
N ASP A 298 -27.80 8.17 -1.13
CA ASP A 298 -26.55 7.38 -1.18
C ASP A 298 -26.31 6.51 0.07
N GLY A 299 -26.96 6.83 1.20
CA GLY A 299 -26.71 6.15 2.49
C GLY A 299 -25.50 6.71 3.22
#